data_AF-X0YVC3-F1
#
_entry.id   AF-X0YVC3-F1
#
_cell.length_a   1.000
_cell.length_b   1.000
_cell.length_c   1.000
_cell.angle_alpha   90.00
_cell.angle_beta   90.00
_cell.angle_gamma   90.00
#
_symmetry.space_group_name_H-M   'P 1'
#
loop_
_entity.id
_entity.type
_entity.pdbx_description
1 polymer ?
#
loop_
_entity_poly.entity_id
_entity_poly.type
_entity_poly.pdbx_seq_one_letter_code
_entity_poly.pdbx_strand_id
1 'polypeptide(L)' 'MKVYSKNFGKKEKVLNYTNQTYQLSRPNKVGAVMFLIRECQPKSIEEWEQWYLANAYTAGKKPAKVTKDVLKE' A
#
# COMPACT_ATOMS: atom_id res chain seq x y z
N MET A 1 -12.41 18.38 24.89
CA MET A 1 -12.35 18.49 23.41
C MET A 1 -13.25 17.38 22.85
N LYS A 2 -14.26 17.70 22.02
CA LYS A 2 -15.12 16.66 21.41
C LYS A 2 -14.34 15.98 20.29
N VAL A 3 -14.19 14.66 20.37
CA VAL A 3 -13.53 13.85 19.34
C VAL A 3 -14.60 13.43 18.33
N TYR A 4 -14.44 13.87 17.08
CA TYR A 4 -15.38 13.59 15.98
C TYR A 4 -15.02 12.34 15.17
N SER A 5 -13.88 11.70 15.46
CA SER A 5 -13.44 10.50 14.76
C SER A 5 -14.19 9.25 15.27
N LYS A 6 -14.52 8.35 14.34
CA LYS A 6 -15.01 7.01 14.69
C LYS A 6 -13.90 6.25 15.42
N ASN A 7 -14.25 5.56 16.51
CA ASN A 7 -13.33 4.70 17.24
C ASN A 7 -13.25 3.33 16.53
N PHE A 8 -12.06 2.95 16.07
CA PHE A 8 -11.84 1.66 15.40
C PHE A 8 -11.30 0.56 16.35
N GLY A 9 -11.16 0.87 17.64
CA GLY A 9 -10.88 -0.07 18.71
C GLY A 9 -9.60 -0.89 18.49
N LYS A 10 -9.68 -2.21 18.72
CA LYS A 10 -8.53 -3.12 18.60
C LYS A 10 -7.94 -3.15 17.18
N LYS A 11 -8.76 -2.95 16.15
CA LYS A 11 -8.30 -2.93 14.75
C LYS A 11 -7.37 -1.75 14.49
N GLU A 12 -7.70 -0.58 15.05
CA GLU A 12 -6.85 0.61 14.98
C GLU A 12 -5.49 0.39 15.61
N LYS A 13 -5.46 -0.24 16.79
CA LYS A 13 -4.22 -0.54 17.50
C LYS A 13 -3.30 -1.45 16.68
N VAL A 14 -3.85 -2.52 16.10
CA VAL A 14 -3.08 -3.44 15.24
C VAL A 14 -2.56 -2.70 14.01
N LEU A 15 -3.42 -1.94 13.32
CA LEU A 15 -3.02 -1.17 12.14
C LEU A 15 -1.91 -0.16 12.45
N ASN A 16 -2.04 0.59 13.55
CA ASN A 16 -1.06 1.58 13.98
C ASN A 16 0.26 0.92 14.37
N TYR A 17 0.22 -0.21 15.07
CA TYR A 17 1.41 -0.97 15.43
C TYR A 17 2.14 -1.46 14.18
N THR A 18 1.45 -2.11 13.24
CA THR A 18 2.05 -2.58 11.98
C THR A 18 2.64 -1.42 11.16
N ASN A 19 1.91 -0.30 11.04
CA ASN A 19 2.39 0.88 10.34
C ASN A 19 3.67 1.45 10.97
N GLN A 20 3.79 1.45 12.29
CA GLN A 20 4.98 1.92 13.00
C GLN A 20 6.16 0.96 12.86
N THR A 21 5.93 -0.34 13.08
CA THR A 21 6.97 -1.39 13.02
C THR A 21 7.63 -1.46 11.65
N TYR A 22 6.82 -1.47 10.58
CA TYR A 22 7.32 -1.60 9.21
C TYR A 22 7.43 -0.26 8.48
N GLN A 23 7.14 0.85 9.18
CA GLN A 23 7.20 2.20 8.64
C GLN A 23 6.37 2.38 7.36
N LEU A 24 5.23 1.71 7.28
CA LEU A 24 4.40 1.64 6.07
C LEU A 24 3.81 3.00 5.69
N SER A 25 3.72 3.93 6.64
CA SER A 25 3.23 5.30 6.43
C SER A 25 4.28 6.29 5.93
N ARG A 26 5.54 5.88 5.74
CA ARG A 26 6.60 6.79 5.26
C ARG A 26 6.33 7.21 3.81
N PRO A 27 6.59 8.48 3.43
CA PRO A 27 6.36 8.96 2.07
C PRO A 27 7.07 8.16 0.98
N ASN A 28 8.26 7.62 1.25
CA ASN A 28 9.01 6.78 0.32
C ASN A 28 8.39 5.38 0.12
N LYS A 29 7.47 4.95 1.00
CA LYS A 29 6.72 3.70 0.89
C LYS A 29 5.30 3.95 0.37
N VAL A 30 4.59 4.90 0.98
CA VAL A 30 3.22 5.27 0.59
C VAL A 30 3.19 5.95 -0.77
N GLY A 31 4.13 6.84 -1.05
CA GLY A 31 4.10 7.71 -2.24
C GLY A 31 4.13 6.93 -3.54
N ALA A 32 4.95 5.88 -3.63
CA ALA A 32 5.03 5.02 -4.80
C ALA A 32 3.72 4.27 -5.05
N VAL A 33 3.15 3.64 -4.02
CA VAL A 33 1.87 2.90 -4.12
C VAL A 33 0.70 3.86 -4.38
N MET A 34 0.67 5.01 -3.70
CA MET A 34 -0.38 6.02 -3.88
C MET A 34 -0.37 6.60 -5.30
N PHE A 35 0.80 6.83 -5.89
CA PHE A 35 0.91 7.30 -7.27
C PHE A 35 0.30 6.30 -8.24
N LEU A 36 0.65 5.02 -8.09
CA LEU A 36 0.13 3.94 -8.93
C LEU A 36 -1.40 3.77 -8.75
N ILE A 37 -1.94 3.87 -7.53
CA ILE A 37 -3.40 3.82 -7.30
C ILE A 37 -4.10 5.00 -7.99
N ARG A 38 -3.51 6.19 -7.96
CA ARG A 38 -4.07 7.38 -8.63
C ARG A 38 -4.03 7.27 -10.14
N GLU A 39 -3.02 6.59 -10.69
CA GLU A 39 -2.89 6.32 -12.12
C GLU A 39 -3.94 5.29 -12.59
N CYS A 40 -4.14 4.22 -11.82
CA CYS A 40 -5.13 3.19 -12.13
C CYS A 40 -6.58 3.62 -11.87
N GLN A 41 -6.83 4.46 -10.85
CA GLN A 41 -8.17 4.80 -10.34
C GLN A 41 -9.10 3.58 -10.17
N PRO A 42 -8.67 2.51 -9.46
CA PRO A 42 -9.40 1.26 -9.40
C PRO A 42 -10.71 1.41 -8.61
N LYS A 43 -11.72 0.66 -9.03
CA LYS A 43 -13.03 0.58 -8.35
C LYS A 43 -13.10 -0.60 -7.38
N SER A 44 -12.19 -1.56 -7.48
CA SER A 44 -12.09 -2.70 -6.58
C SER A 44 -10.64 -3.11 -6.30
N ILE A 45 -10.43 -3.96 -5.29
CA ILE A 45 -9.10 -4.48 -4.95
C ILE A 45 -8.60 -5.43 -6.04
N GLU A 46 -9.49 -6.19 -6.67
CA GLU A 46 -9.16 -7.13 -7.74
C GLU A 46 -8.67 -6.41 -9.00
N GLU A 47 -9.34 -5.31 -9.38
CA GLU A 47 -8.92 -4.44 -10.49
C GLU A 47 -7.54 -3.85 -10.21
N TRP A 48 -7.34 -3.36 -8.98
CA TRP A 48 -6.05 -2.87 -8.52
C TRP A 48 -4.95 -3.94 -8.59
N GLU A 49 -5.21 -5.16 -8.11
CA GLU A 49 -4.23 -6.25 -8.12
C GLU A 49 -3.80 -6.61 -9.54
N GLN A 50 -4.75 -6.74 -10.47
CA GLN A 50 -4.48 -7.04 -11.87
C GLN A 50 -3.64 -5.94 -12.53
N TRP A 51 -4.03 -4.68 -12.33
CA TRP A 51 -3.31 -3.54 -12.89
C TRP A 51 -1.90 -3.41 -12.28
N TYR A 52 -1.77 -3.58 -10.98
CA TYR A 52 -0.50 -3.49 -10.26
C TYR A 52 0.49 -4.55 -10.75
N LEU A 53 0.07 -5.82 -10.89
CA LEU A 53 0.94 -6.88 -11.41
C LEU A 53 1.29 -6.70 -12.89
N ALA A 54 0.43 -6.02 -13.66
CA ALA A 54 0.71 -5.70 -15.05
C ALA A 54 1.74 -4.57 -15.20
N ASN A 55 1.66 -3.53 -14.36
CA ASN A 55 2.34 -2.25 -14.56
C ASN A 55 3.43 -1.91 -13.53
N ALA A 56 3.47 -2.56 -12.36
CA ALA A 56 4.40 -2.19 -11.29
C ALA A 56 5.82 -2.73 -11.52
N TYR A 57 6.79 -1.84 -11.28
CA TYR A 57 8.22 -2.14 -11.29
C TYR A 57 8.87 -1.69 -9.97
N THR A 58 9.96 -2.37 -9.58
CA THR A 58 10.72 -2.01 -8.39
C THR A 58 11.48 -0.69 -8.59
N ALA A 59 11.47 0.15 -7.56
CA ALA A 59 12.25 1.39 -7.53
C ALA A 59 13.72 1.07 -7.21
N GLY A 60 14.49 0.66 -8.22
CA GLY A 60 15.91 0.36 -8.10
C GLY A 60 16.69 0.73 -9.36
N LYS A 61 18.03 0.69 -9.29
CA LYS A 61 18.91 0.98 -10.45
C LYS A 61 18.65 0.06 -11.65
N LYS A 62 18.14 -1.14 -11.38
CA LYS A 62 17.63 -2.09 -12.37
C LYS A 62 16.18 -2.40 -12.00
N PRO A 63 15.19 -1.76 -12.64
CA PRO A 63 13.80 -2.01 -12.33
C PRO A 63 13.44 -3.46 -12.69
N ALA A 64 12.92 -4.20 -11.72
CA ALA A 64 12.39 -5.54 -11.90
C ALA A 64 10.87 -5.50 -11.85
N LYS A 65 10.20 -6.27 -12.71
CA LYS A 65 8.74 -6.35 -12.70
C LYS A 65 8.26 -7.02 -11.41
N VAL A 66 7.23 -6.48 -10.79
CA VAL A 66 6.61 -7.09 -9.61
C VAL A 66 5.77 -8.28 -10.07
N THR A 67 6.10 -9.48 -9.62
CA THR A 67 5.33 -10.71 -9.88
C THR A 67 4.83 -11.31 -8.56
N LYS A 68 3.80 -12.16 -8.63
CA LYS A 68 3.25 -12.82 -7.43
C LYS A 68 4.31 -13.64 -6.69
N ASP A 69 5.28 -14.22 -7.41
CA ASP A 69 6.35 -15.01 -6.80
C ASP A 69 7.34 -14.15 -6.03
N VAL A 70 7.57 -12.90 -6.44
CA VAL A 70 8.40 -11.94 -5.69
C VAL A 70 7.70 -11.45 -4.42
N LEU A 71 6.38 -11.54 -4.37
CA LEU A 71 5.57 -11.16 -3.20
C LEU A 71 5.37 -12.31 -2.21
N LYS A 72 5.69 -13.54 -2.59
CA LYS A 72 5.69 -14.69 -1.69
C LYS A 72 7.04 -14.73 -0.98
N GLU A 73 7.00 -14.58 0.34
CA GLU A 73 8.16 -14.73 1.24
C GLU A 73 8.57 -16.20 1.38
#